data_AF-A0A2D8VBX0-F1
#
_entry.id   AF-A0A2D8VBX0-F1
#
_cell.length_a   1.000
_cell.length_b   1.000
_cell.length_c   1.000
_cell.angle_alpha   90.00
_cell.angle_beta   90.00
_cell.angle_gamma   90.00
#
_symmetry.space_group_name_H-M   'P 1'
#
loop_
_entity.id
_entity.type
_entity.pdbx_description
1 polymer ?
#
loop_
_entity_poly.entity_id
_entity_poly.type
_entity_poly.pdbx_seq_one_letter_code
_entity_poly.pdbx_strand_id
1 'polypeptide(L)' 'MLCTVLSVSANADFNFTNAGAIGRQGPTQSQVNSAYAGSNLENSVTITSQGIQEWTVPASGLYRIEARGAMGGG' A
#
# COMPACT_ATOMS: atom_id res chain seq x y z
N MET A 1 -8.01 -12.33 -37.69
CA MET A 1 -8.47 -12.21 -36.29
C MET A 1 -7.33 -11.55 -35.52
N LEU A 2 -7.37 -10.23 -35.43
CA LEU A 2 -6.31 -9.45 -34.77
C LEU A 2 -6.52 -9.60 -33.27
N CYS A 3 -5.87 -10.59 -32.65
CA CYS A 3 -5.87 -10.69 -31.19
C CYS A 3 -4.89 -9.63 -30.69
N THR A 4 -5.42 -8.43 -30.42
CA THR A 4 -4.68 -7.42 -29.68
C THR A 4 -4.43 -8.01 -28.30
N VAL A 5 -3.21 -8.50 -28.06
CA VAL A 5 -2.78 -8.89 -26.73
C VAL A 5 -2.77 -7.61 -25.91
N LEU A 6 -3.81 -7.41 -25.10
CA LEU A 6 -3.78 -6.43 -24.03
C LEU A 6 -2.66 -6.88 -23.10
N SER A 7 -1.50 -6.23 -23.19
CA SER A 7 -0.44 -6.32 -22.22
C SER A 7 -1.09 -6.25 -20.84
N VAL A 8 -1.02 -7.34 -20.05
CA VAL A 8 -1.44 -7.28 -18.64
C VAL A 8 -0.52 -6.26 -17.99
N SER A 9 -1.07 -5.08 -17.76
CA SER A 9 -0.33 -3.91 -17.28
C SER A 9 0.30 -4.21 -15.95
N ALA A 10 1.64 -4.23 -15.95
CA ALA A 10 2.57 -4.12 -14.83
C ALA A 10 2.34 -5.05 -13.63
N ASN A 11 3.42 -5.67 -13.17
CA ASN A 11 3.51 -6.04 -11.77
C ASN A 11 3.26 -4.77 -10.94
N ALA A 12 2.05 -4.59 -10.43
CA ALA A 12 1.69 -3.39 -9.70
C ALA A 12 2.40 -3.45 -8.36
N ASP A 13 3.50 -2.70 -8.23
CA ASP A 13 4.20 -2.57 -6.96
C ASP A 13 3.34 -1.75 -6.00
N PHE A 14 2.88 -2.37 -4.92
CA PHE A 14 2.16 -1.71 -3.84
C PHE A 14 3.17 -1.30 -2.75
N ASN A 15 3.57 -0.02 -2.74
CA ASN A 15 4.58 0.47 -1.81
C ASN A 15 3.93 1.08 -0.57
N PHE A 16 3.89 0.31 0.51
CA PHE A 16 3.41 0.78 1.80
C PHE A 16 4.50 1.56 2.54
N THR A 17 4.15 2.73 3.06
CA THR A 17 5.03 3.59 3.87
C THR A 17 4.41 3.85 5.23
N ASN A 18 5.13 4.52 6.14
CA ASN A 18 4.56 4.98 7.41
C ASN A 18 3.56 6.16 7.25
N ALA A 19 3.24 6.58 6.03
CA ALA A 19 2.41 7.75 5.72
C ALA A 19 2.85 9.02 6.48
N GLY A 20 4.16 9.16 6.71
CA GLY A 20 4.76 10.29 7.44
C GLY A 20 4.61 10.23 8.97
N ALA A 21 4.03 9.17 9.55
CA ALA A 21 3.85 9.06 10.98
C ALA A 21 5.13 8.59 11.70
N ILE A 22 5.43 9.21 12.85
CA ILE A 22 6.57 8.89 13.70
C ILE A 22 6.07 8.57 15.10
N GLY A 23 6.64 7.55 15.74
CA GLY A 23 6.30 7.12 17.09
C GLY A 23 5.25 6.02 17.16
N ARG A 24 4.88 5.66 18.39
CA ARG A 24 4.13 4.43 18.71
C ARG A 24 2.68 4.39 18.20
N GLN A 25 2.11 5.52 17.82
CA GLN A 25 0.70 5.63 17.43
C GLN A 25 0.47 5.32 15.94
N GLY A 26 1.53 5.30 15.13
CA GLY A 26 1.44 5.09 13.68
C GLY A 26 0.54 6.11 12.96
N PRO A 27 0.24 5.88 11.67
CA PRO A 27 -0.55 6.81 10.87
C PRO A 27 -2.05 6.75 11.16
N THR A 28 -2.70 7.89 10.93
CA THR A 28 -4.17 8.07 10.89
C THR A 28 -4.70 7.88 9.46
N GLN A 29 -6.01 7.69 9.31
CA GLN A 29 -6.63 7.57 7.99
C GLN A 29 -6.34 8.76 7.08
N SER A 30 -6.38 9.99 7.61
CA SER A 30 -6.10 11.19 6.82
C SER A 30 -4.65 11.24 6.34
N GLN A 31 -3.70 10.76 7.13
CA GLN A 31 -2.29 10.69 6.73
C GLN A 31 -2.09 9.67 5.62
N VAL A 32 -2.72 8.50 5.73
CA VAL A 32 -2.72 7.47 4.68
C VAL A 32 -3.32 8.00 3.38
N ASN A 33 -4.49 8.63 3.45
CA ASN A 33 -5.16 9.18 2.27
C ASN A 33 -4.29 10.23 1.55
N SER A 34 -3.64 11.11 2.32
CA SER A 34 -2.72 12.11 1.77
C SER A 34 -1.46 11.47 1.17
N ALA A 35 -0.88 10.48 1.85
CA ALA A 35 0.34 9.81 1.43
C ALA A 35 0.17 8.96 0.16
N TYR A 36 -1.01 8.38 -0.04
CA TYR A 36 -1.30 7.52 -1.19
C TYR A 36 -2.14 8.19 -2.29
N ALA A 37 -2.43 9.48 -2.16
CA ALA A 37 -3.13 10.24 -3.21
C ALA A 37 -2.38 10.13 -4.55
N GLY A 38 -3.11 9.80 -5.63
CA GLY A 38 -2.55 9.60 -6.96
C GLY A 38 -1.71 8.32 -7.16
N SER A 39 -1.73 7.38 -6.21
CA SER A 39 -1.07 6.08 -6.32
C SER A 39 -2.08 4.94 -6.51
N ASN A 40 -1.59 3.72 -6.78
CA ASN A 40 -2.39 2.50 -6.83
C ASN A 40 -2.95 2.06 -5.45
N LEU A 41 -2.55 2.72 -4.35
CA LEU A 41 -3.06 2.52 -3.00
C LEU A 41 -4.13 3.55 -2.62
N GLU A 42 -4.41 4.53 -3.49
CA GLU A 42 -5.41 5.57 -3.23
C GLU A 42 -6.77 4.92 -2.96
N ASN A 43 -7.43 5.36 -1.88
CA ASN A 43 -8.73 4.85 -1.42
C ASN A 43 -8.80 3.33 -1.19
N SER A 44 -7.67 2.63 -1.20
CA SER A 44 -7.59 1.17 -1.04
C SER A 44 -7.04 0.75 0.32
N VAL A 45 -6.49 1.70 1.09
CA VAL A 45 -5.91 1.46 2.42
C VAL A 45 -6.76 2.11 3.50
N THR A 46 -7.18 1.32 4.49
CA THR A 46 -7.96 1.78 5.65
C THR A 46 -7.19 1.64 6.96
N ILE A 47 -7.55 2.47 7.94
CA ILE A 47 -7.09 2.41 9.33
C ILE A 47 -8.32 2.12 10.20
N THR A 48 -8.62 0.84 10.47
CA THR A 48 -9.64 0.45 11.46
C THR A 48 -9.06 0.44 12.87
N SER A 49 -7.81 0.02 13.00
CA SER A 49 -7.05 0.08 14.24
C SER A 49 -5.95 1.12 14.09
N GLN A 50 -5.89 2.10 15.01
CA GLN A 50 -4.94 3.21 14.95
C GLN A 50 -3.50 2.71 14.72
N GLY A 51 -2.86 3.22 13.67
CA GLY A 51 -1.49 2.87 13.30
C GLY A 51 -1.34 1.61 12.44
N ILE A 52 -2.41 0.87 12.17
CA ILE A 52 -2.40 -0.34 11.33
C ILE A 52 -3.04 -0.05 9.98
N GLN A 53 -2.27 -0.22 8.91
CA GLN A 53 -2.75 -0.12 7.54
C GLN A 53 -3.32 -1.45 7.05
N GLU A 54 -4.59 -1.42 6.67
CA GLU A 54 -5.33 -2.56 6.15
C GLU A 54 -5.55 -2.36 4.66
N TRP A 55 -5.23 -3.37 3.87
CA TRP A 55 -5.38 -3.33 2.42
C TRP A 55 -5.87 -4.68 1.91
N THR A 56 -6.82 -4.64 0.98
CA THR A 56 -7.35 -5.84 0.32
C THR A 56 -6.72 -5.99 -1.05
N VAL A 57 -6.20 -7.19 -1.34
CA VAL A 57 -5.65 -7.50 -2.67
C VAL A 57 -6.72 -7.29 -3.76
N PRO A 58 -6.43 -6.56 -4.84
CA PRO A 58 -7.43 -6.20 -5.85
C PRO A 58 -7.78 -7.35 -6.79
N ALA A 59 -6.95 -8.40 -6.85
CA ALA A 59 -7.17 -9.57 -7.70
C ALA A 59 -6.59 -10.83 -7.05
N SER A 60 -7.07 -11.99 -7.49
CA SER A 60 -6.47 -13.27 -7.10
C SER A 60 -5.16 -13.49 -7.88
N GLY A 61 -4.12 -13.96 -7.21
CA GLY A 61 -2.83 -14.19 -7.85
C GLY A 61 -1.73 -14.51 -6.86
N LEU A 62 -0.52 -14.70 -7.39
CA LEU A 62 0.69 -14.83 -6.58
C LEU A 62 1.22 -13.44 -6.23
N TYR A 63 1.38 -13.19 -4.94
CA TYR A 63 1.94 -11.94 -4.42
C TYR A 63 3.26 -12.23 -3.70
N ARG A 64 4.25 -11.36 -3.91
CA ARG A 64 5.47 -11.33 -3.12
C ARG A 64 5.39 -10.14 -2.16
N ILE A 65 5.43 -10.43 -0.86
CA ILE A 65 5.46 -9.40 0.18
C ILE A 65 6.91 -9.21 0.62
N GLU A 66 7.38 -7.97 0.57
CA GLU A 66 8.68 -7.58 1.12
C GLU A 66 8.45 -6.63 2.30
N ALA A 67 8.94 -7.02 3.47
CA ALA A 67 8.91 -6.18 4.67
C ALA A 67 10.32 -5.67 4.95
N ARG A 68 10.47 -4.35 5.07
CA ARG A 68 11.71 -3.71 5.51
C ARG A 68 11.56 -3.32 6.98
N GLY A 69 12.36 -3.93 7.85
CA GLY A 69 12.34 -3.68 9.28
C GLY A 69 12.79 -2.26 9.65
N ALA A 70 12.44 -1.83 10.87
CA ALA A 70 12.85 -0.53 11.39
C ALA A 70 14.38 -0.45 11.53
N MET A 71 14.95 0.71 11.19
CA MET A 71 16.26 1.10 11.67
C MET A 71 16.06 1.48 13.14
N GLY A 72 16.58 0.67 14.07
CA GLY A 72 16.29 0.81 15.51
C GLY A 72 16.56 2.21 16.05
N GLY A 73 15.60 2.76 16.80
CA GLY A 73 15.81 3.92 17.66
C GLY A 73 16.19 3.42 19.05
N GLY A 74 17.44 3.63 19.46
CA GLY A 74 17.90 3.43 20.83
C GLY A 74 17.44 4.53 21.77
#